data_AF-A0A961NZ44-F1
#
_entry.id   AF-A0A961NZ44-F1
#
_cell.length_a   1.000
_cell.length_b   1.000
_cell.length_c   1.000
_cell.angle_alpha   90.00
_cell.angle_beta   90.00
_cell.angle_gamma   90.00
#
_symmetry.space_group_name_H-M   'P 1'
#
loop_
_entity.id
_entity.type
_entity.pdbx_description
1 polymer ?
#
loop_
_entity_poly.entity_id
_entity_poly.type
_entity_poly.pdbx_seq_one_letter_code
_entity_poly.pdbx_strand_id
1 'polypeptide(L)'
;MPAAQGLPEDSGRAEGARLVLADEFNCLGAYRDADPQSCTELRFMAAPGDEAERAFKTPSLRGASARAPYMHAGQFASLPEVQENYPQHPRHLRGTANCAPSRSAMPNGGN
;
A
#
# COMPACT_ATOMS: atom_id res chain seq x y z
N MET A 1 7.95 0.30 3.14
CA MET A 1 7.76 0.53 4.59
C MET A 1 8.14 -0.75 5.31
N PRO A 2 8.95 -0.68 6.38
CA PRO A 2 9.25 -1.85 7.18
C PRO A 2 7.98 -2.38 7.88
N ALA A 3 8.04 -3.63 8.32
CA ALA A 3 7.03 -4.20 9.21
C ALA A 3 6.98 -3.41 10.53
N ALA A 4 5.81 -3.37 11.17
CA ALA A 4 5.72 -2.83 12.53
C ALA A 4 6.48 -3.74 13.51
N GLN A 5 6.92 -3.17 14.62
CA GLN A 5 7.70 -3.91 15.62
C GLN A 5 6.90 -5.13 16.12
N GLY A 6 7.50 -6.32 16.04
CA GLY A 6 6.88 -7.56 16.49
C GLY A 6 5.88 -8.19 15.50
N LEU A 7 5.68 -7.62 14.31
CA LEU A 7 4.83 -8.19 13.27
C LEU A 7 5.67 -8.74 12.09
N PRO A 8 5.18 -9.79 11.40
CA PRO A 8 5.79 -10.27 10.17
C PRO A 8 5.69 -9.22 9.06
N GLU A 9 6.47 -9.40 8.00
CA GLU A 9 6.30 -8.60 6.79
C GLU A 9 4.97 -8.88 6.12
N ASP A 10 4.31 -7.80 5.66
CA ASP A 10 3.05 -7.87 4.93
C ASP A 10 3.30 -7.54 3.45
N SER A 11 3.01 -8.52 2.57
CA SER A 11 3.10 -8.37 1.11
C SER A 11 1.91 -7.61 0.52
N GLY A 12 0.94 -7.22 1.35
CA GLY A 12 -0.19 -6.37 0.99
C GLY A 12 -1.14 -7.04 0.01
N ARG A 13 -1.50 -6.31 -1.05
CA ARG A 13 -2.46 -6.78 -2.05
C ARG A 13 -2.03 -8.09 -2.71
N ALA A 14 -0.74 -8.35 -2.87
CA ALA A 14 -0.25 -9.56 -3.52
C ALA A 14 -0.79 -10.84 -2.86
N GLU A 15 -0.60 -11.00 -1.54
CA GLU A 15 -1.13 -12.16 -0.83
C GLU A 15 -2.65 -12.10 -0.68
N GLY A 16 -3.22 -10.93 -0.41
CA GLY A 16 -4.67 -10.78 -0.28
C GLY A 16 -5.44 -11.19 -1.54
N ALA A 17 -4.93 -10.86 -2.74
CA ALA A 17 -5.51 -11.29 -4.00
C ALA A 17 -5.43 -12.82 -4.17
N ARG A 18 -4.29 -13.43 -3.83
CA ARG A 18 -4.10 -14.87 -3.89
C ARG A 18 -5.06 -15.62 -2.96
N LEU A 19 -5.24 -15.12 -1.74
CA LEU A 19 -6.16 -15.69 -0.75
C LEU A 19 -7.62 -15.61 -1.21
N VAL A 20 -8.07 -14.43 -1.66
CA VAL A 20 -9.45 -14.25 -2.16
C VAL A 20 -9.74 -15.14 -3.37
N LEU A 21 -8.80 -15.28 -4.31
CA LEU A 21 -9.00 -16.12 -5.49
C LEU A 21 -9.05 -17.61 -5.15
N ALA A 22 -8.36 -18.05 -4.10
CA ALA A 22 -8.32 -19.44 -3.65
C ALA A 22 -9.48 -19.83 -2.72
N ASP A 23 -10.21 -18.86 -2.16
CA ASP A 23 -11.30 -19.09 -1.21
C ASP A 23 -12.53 -19.71 -1.89
N GLU A 24 -13.04 -20.81 -1.33
CA GLU A 24 -14.26 -21.50 -1.81
C GLU A 24 -15.54 -20.67 -1.65
N PHE A 25 -15.52 -19.71 -0.71
CA PHE A 25 -16.60 -18.79 -0.42
C PHE A 25 -16.49 -17.47 -1.20
N ASN A 26 -15.54 -17.36 -2.14
CA ASN A 26 -15.45 -16.18 -2.99
C ASN A 26 -16.63 -16.10 -3.99
N CYS A 27 -16.79 -14.95 -4.65
CA CYS A 27 -17.91 -14.71 -5.55
C CYS A 27 -18.01 -15.72 -6.71
N LEU A 28 -16.88 -16.33 -7.14
CA LEU A 28 -16.85 -17.32 -8.22
C LEU A 28 -16.98 -18.77 -7.71
N GLY A 29 -17.07 -18.96 -6.39
CA GLY A 29 -17.12 -20.25 -5.72
C GLY A 29 -18.46 -20.99 -5.82
N ALA A 30 -18.50 -22.18 -5.21
CA ALA A 30 -19.70 -23.02 -5.20
C ALA A 30 -20.80 -22.45 -4.29
N TYR A 31 -20.42 -21.70 -3.26
CA TYR A 31 -21.33 -21.16 -2.23
C TYR A 31 -21.79 -19.72 -2.51
N ARG A 32 -21.67 -19.26 -3.76
CA ARG A 32 -22.10 -17.92 -4.17
C ARG A 32 -23.63 -17.84 -4.30
N ASP A 33 -24.21 -16.72 -3.88
CA ASP A 33 -25.63 -16.42 -4.10
C ASP A 33 -25.89 -15.68 -5.43
N ALA A 34 -24.85 -15.06 -6.00
CA ALA A 34 -24.93 -14.25 -7.20
C ALA A 34 -24.59 -15.04 -8.49
N ASP A 35 -25.09 -14.55 -9.63
CA ASP A 35 -24.66 -15.05 -10.94
C ASP A 35 -23.15 -14.81 -11.13
N PRO A 36 -22.37 -15.79 -11.63
CA PRO A 36 -20.93 -15.60 -11.89
C PRO A 36 -20.62 -14.36 -12.73
N GLN A 37 -21.50 -13.99 -13.66
CA GLN A 37 -21.32 -12.82 -14.51
C GLN A 37 -21.40 -11.51 -13.72
N SER A 38 -22.11 -11.49 -12.60
CA SER A 38 -22.23 -10.35 -11.68
C SER A 38 -21.00 -10.15 -10.80
N CYS A 39 -20.06 -11.11 -10.75
CA CYS A 39 -18.82 -11.03 -9.98
C CYS A 39 -17.74 -10.16 -10.66
N THR A 40 -18.08 -8.94 -11.08
CA THR A 40 -17.19 -8.05 -11.84
C THR A 40 -15.86 -7.80 -11.12
N GLU A 41 -15.89 -7.62 -9.80
CA GLU A 41 -14.70 -7.35 -8.99
C GLU A 41 -13.64 -8.46 -9.07
N LEU A 42 -14.05 -9.74 -9.05
CA LEU A 42 -13.13 -10.87 -9.16
C LEU A 42 -12.77 -11.18 -10.61
N ARG A 43 -13.72 -11.03 -11.54
CA ARG A 43 -13.49 -11.29 -12.97
C ARG A 43 -12.51 -10.32 -13.61
N PHE A 44 -12.49 -9.08 -13.14
CA PHE A 44 -11.59 -8.03 -13.63
C PHE A 44 -10.51 -7.67 -12.61
N MET A 45 -10.32 -8.49 -11.58
CA MET A 45 -9.19 -8.34 -10.67
C MET A 45 -7.88 -8.47 -11.46
N ALA A 46 -6.99 -7.50 -11.30
CA ALA A 46 -5.64 -7.61 -11.86
C ALA A 46 -4.92 -8.82 -11.25
N ALA A 47 -4.25 -9.61 -12.08
CA ALA A 47 -3.42 -10.70 -11.58
C ALA A 47 -2.36 -10.12 -10.62
N PRO A 48 -2.12 -10.75 -9.46
CA PRO A 48 -1.09 -10.29 -8.55
C PRO A 48 0.28 -10.39 -9.23
N GLY A 49 0.90 -9.24 -9.49
CA GLY A 49 2.27 -9.09 -9.98
C GLY A 49 3.02 -8.05 -9.16
N ASP A 50 4.18 -7.59 -9.65
CA ASP A 50 5.06 -6.64 -8.93
C ASP A 50 4.33 -5.38 -8.41
N GLU A 51 3.29 -4.92 -9.10
CA GLU A 51 2.48 -3.76 -8.70
C GLU A 51 1.61 -4.00 -7.45
N ALA A 52 1.27 -5.27 -7.16
CA ALA A 52 0.51 -5.65 -5.98
C ALA A 52 1.42 -5.87 -4.75
N GLU A 53 2.72 -6.03 -4.97
CA GLU A 53 3.70 -6.29 -3.92
C GLU A 53 3.83 -5.08 -3.00
N ARG A 54 3.54 -5.29 -1.70
CA ARG A 54 3.49 -4.23 -0.67
C ARG A 54 2.56 -3.07 -1.03
N ALA A 55 1.56 -3.32 -1.87
CA ALA A 55 0.53 -2.35 -2.21
C ALA A 55 -0.62 -2.39 -1.19
N PHE A 56 -0.95 -1.24 -0.64
CA PHE A 56 -2.03 -1.08 0.33
C PHE A 56 -3.06 -0.07 -0.18
N LYS A 57 -4.30 -0.19 0.29
CA LYS A 57 -5.32 0.83 0.01
C LYS A 57 -4.91 2.15 0.66
N THR A 58 -4.80 3.21 -0.14
CA THR A 58 -4.54 4.56 0.38
C THR A 58 -5.73 5.03 1.22
N PRO A 59 -5.55 5.30 2.53
CA PRO A 59 -6.64 5.75 3.38
C PRO A 59 -7.00 7.22 3.07
N SER A 60 -8.22 7.62 3.42
CA SER A 60 -8.60 9.03 3.35
C SER A 60 -7.85 9.86 4.40
N LEU A 61 -7.43 11.07 4.03
CA LEU A 61 -6.82 12.03 4.95
C LEU A 61 -7.85 12.83 5.78
N ARG A 62 -9.16 12.71 5.49
CA ARG A 62 -10.21 13.40 6.25
C ARG A 62 -10.20 12.95 7.72
N GLY A 63 -9.88 13.85 8.65
CA GLY A 63 -9.75 13.53 10.06
C GLY A 63 -8.51 12.69 10.42
N ALA A 64 -7.45 12.71 9.59
CA ALA A 64 -6.23 11.95 9.86
C ALA A 64 -5.52 12.37 11.16
N SER A 65 -5.59 13.64 11.55
CA SER A 65 -4.94 14.13 12.78
C SER A 65 -5.43 13.45 14.07
N ALA A 66 -6.62 12.85 14.06
CA ALA A 66 -7.21 12.18 15.23
C ALA A 66 -7.10 10.63 15.18
N ARG A 67 -6.35 10.07 14.23
CA ARG A 67 -6.33 8.63 13.94
C ARG A 67 -4.93 8.01 13.99
N ALA A 68 -4.14 8.40 14.98
CA ALA A 68 -2.91 7.67 15.30
C ALA A 68 -3.25 6.26 15.84
N PRO A 69 -2.38 5.25 15.66
CA PRO A 69 -1.13 5.29 14.89
C PRO A 69 -1.36 5.20 13.36
N TYR A 70 -0.34 5.56 12.58
CA TYR A 70 -0.40 5.72 11.12
C TYR A 70 0.24 4.55 10.37
N MET A 71 0.00 4.50 9.05
CA MET A 71 0.37 3.41 8.11
C MET A 71 -0.54 2.17 8.25
N HIS A 72 -0.27 1.09 7.52
CA HIS A 72 -1.17 -0.07 7.45
C HIS A 72 -1.12 -0.95 8.72
N ALA A 73 0.00 -0.93 9.45
CA ALA A 73 0.22 -1.72 10.66
C ALA A 73 0.58 -0.85 11.88
N GLY A 74 0.28 0.45 11.83
CA GLY A 74 0.53 1.37 12.96
C GLY A 74 2.00 1.71 13.20
N GLN A 75 2.83 1.72 12.15
CA GLN A 75 4.28 1.94 12.25
C GLN A 75 4.70 3.28 12.86
N PHE A 76 3.88 4.33 12.75
CA PHE A 76 4.20 5.68 13.24
C PHE A 76 3.19 6.16 14.25
N ALA A 77 3.65 6.74 15.35
CA ALA A 77 2.79 7.28 16.39
C ALA A 77 2.23 8.66 16.02
N SER A 78 2.91 9.39 15.14
CA SER A 78 2.63 10.80 14.87
C SER A 78 2.67 11.17 13.37
N LEU A 79 1.95 12.23 12.97
CA LEU A 79 2.02 12.77 11.60
C LEU A 79 3.40 13.35 11.25
N PRO A 80 4.17 13.95 12.17
CA PRO A 80 5.57 14.31 11.91
C PRO A 80 6.44 13.13 11.47
N GLU A 81 6.37 11.98 12.17
CA GLU A 81 7.11 10.77 11.78
C GLU A 81 6.74 10.30 10.36
N VAL A 82 5.45 10.38 10.00
CA VAL A 82 4.99 10.09 8.63
C VAL A 82 5.63 11.02 7.61
N GLN A 83 5.73 12.33 7.90
CA GLN A 83 6.31 13.32 7.01
C GLN A 83 7.82 13.14 6.84
N GLU A 84 8.54 12.88 7.93
CA GLU A 84 9.99 12.62 7.91
C GLU A 84 10.33 11.35 7.11
N ASN A 85 9.43 10.39 7.10
CA ASN A 85 9.58 9.15 6.38
C ASN A 85 9.51 9.32 4.84
N TYR A 86 8.59 10.14 4.31
CA TYR A 86 8.38 10.26 2.85
C TYR A 86 9.64 10.61 2.02
N PRO A 87 10.49 11.56 2.43
CA PRO A 87 11.74 11.89 1.72
C PRO A 87 12.81 10.79 1.75
N GLN A 88 12.79 9.92 2.77
CA GLN A 88 13.85 8.93 3.01
C GLN A 88 13.68 7.63 2.21
N HIS A 89 12.49 7.36 1.67
CA HIS A 89 12.26 6.18 0.86
C HIS A 89 12.52 6.51 -0.61
N PRO A 90 13.64 6.06 -1.22
CA PRO A 90 13.78 6.10 -2.66
C PRO A 90 12.56 5.42 -3.26
N ARG A 91 11.88 6.11 -4.18
CA ARG A 91 10.72 5.56 -4.89
C ARG A 91 11.14 4.19 -5.43
N HIS A 92 10.34 3.17 -5.10
CA HIS A 92 10.45 1.79 -5.55
C HIS A 92 11.12 1.74 -6.94
N LEU A 93 12.29 1.10 -7.01
CA LEU A 93 13.14 0.96 -8.20
C LEU A 93 12.51 0.11 -9.32
N ARG A 94 11.19 0.17 -9.50
CA ARG A 94 10.40 -0.61 -10.48
C ARG A 94 9.17 0.19 -10.98
N GLY A 95 9.35 1.47 -11.30
CA GLY A 95 8.32 2.27 -11.97
C GLY A 95 8.84 3.67 -12.29
N THR A 96 8.69 4.14 -13.53
CA THR A 96 9.15 5.46 -13.95
C THR A 96 8.31 6.55 -13.29
N ALA A 97 8.77 7.07 -12.16
CA ALA A 97 8.13 8.20 -11.50
C ALA A 97 8.64 9.52 -12.11
N ASN A 98 7.79 10.20 -12.88
CA ASN A 98 7.98 11.61 -13.24
C ASN A 98 7.74 12.49 -12.00
N CYS A 99 8.75 12.63 -11.14
CA CYS A 99 8.75 13.59 -10.06
C CYS A 99 10.15 14.19 -9.92
N ALA A 100 10.23 15.51 -10.06
CA ALA A 100 11.47 16.25 -9.87
C ALA A 100 12.04 16.02 -8.45
N PRO A 101 13.38 15.97 -8.30
CA PRO A 101 14.02 15.79 -7.00
C PRO A 101 13.62 16.92 -6.05
N SER A 102 13.31 16.58 -4.79
CA SER A 102 13.20 17.56 -3.73
C SER A 102 14.56 18.22 -3.54
N ARG A 103 14.59 19.57 -3.58
CA ARG A 103 15.80 20.35 -3.28
C ARG A 103 16.29 20.01 -1.87
N SER A 104 17.33 19.19 -1.78
CA SER A 104 18.14 19.07 -0.58
C SER A 104 19.59 19.38 -0.95
N ALA A 105 20.11 20.42 -0.28
CA ALA A 105 21.48 20.92 -0.31
C ALA A 105 21.99 21.52 -1.63
N MET A 106 21.73 22.81 -1.85
CA MET A 106 22.75 23.65 -2.50
C MET A 106 23.90 23.81 -1.49
N PRO A 107 25.16 23.49 -1.82
CA PRO A 107 26.27 23.84 -0.94
C PRO A 107 26.35 25.36 -0.83
N ASN A 108 26.39 25.87 0.41
CA ASN A 108 26.66 27.28 0.68
C ASN A 108 28.02 27.65 0.05
N GLY A 109 27.99 28.42 -1.04
CA GLY A 109 29.16 29.14 -1.53
C GLY A 109 29.51 30.22 -0.51
N GLY A 110 30.49 29.90 0.34
CA GLY A 110 31.16 30.89 1.18
C GLY A 110 32.09 31.76 0.33
N ASN A 111 32.09 33.04 0.70
CA ASN A 111 32.88 34.19 0.23
C ASN A 111 34.21 33.90 -0.48
#